data_AF-A0A653PAI7-F1
#
_entry.id   AF-A0A653PAI7-F1
#
_cell.length_a   1.000
_cell.length_b   1.000
_cell.length_c   1.000
_cell.angle_alpha   90.00
_cell.angle_beta   90.00
_cell.angle_gamma   90.00
#
_symmetry.space_group_name_H-M   'P 1'
#
loop_
_entity.id
_entity.type
_entity.pdbx_description
1 polymer ?
#
loop_
_entity_poly.entity_id
_entity_poly.type
_entity_poly.pdbx_seq_one_letter_code
_entity_poly.pdbx_strand_id
1 'polypeptide(L)' 'MIEIYGNPNQIKVIEKREEISRHISTDETFRQEMTQNIIELREGSFEENPLYIIWEKEDFTITIFSRYKNGISEITFKNK' A
#
# COMPACT_ATOMS: atom_id res chain seq x y z
N MET A 1 -21.38 13.74 -5.91
CA MET A 1 -20.26 13.68 -4.94
C MET A 1 -18.97 13.06 -5.51
N ILE A 2 -18.98 12.52 -6.75
CA ILE A 2 -17.79 12.00 -7.47
C ILE A 2 -17.03 13.10 -8.25
N GLU A 3 -17.63 14.28 -8.41
CA GLU A 3 -17.20 15.27 -9.42
C GLU A 3 -15.97 16.13 -9.05
N ILE A 4 -15.54 16.16 -7.79
CA ILE A 4 -14.50 17.13 -7.38
C ILE A 4 -13.08 16.62 -7.68
N TYR A 5 -12.83 15.31 -7.57
CA TYR A 5 -11.48 14.76 -7.72
C TYR A 5 -11.31 13.82 -8.92
N GLY A 6 -12.42 13.34 -9.52
CA GLY A 6 -12.40 12.42 -10.65
C GLY A 6 -11.83 11.03 -10.32
N ASN A 7 -11.63 10.22 -11.36
CA ASN A 7 -11.01 8.90 -11.23
C ASN A 7 -9.52 9.03 -10.82
N PRO A 8 -8.98 8.09 -10.03
CA PRO A 8 -7.55 8.03 -9.76
C PRO A 8 -6.76 7.83 -11.05
N ASN A 9 -5.53 8.33 -11.06
CA ASN A 9 -4.61 8.13 -12.16
C ASN A 9 -4.06 6.71 -12.16
N GLN A 10 -3.84 6.14 -10.98
CA GLN A 10 -3.32 4.78 -10.83
C GLN A 10 -3.97 4.06 -9.65
N ILE A 11 -4.24 2.77 -9.84
CA ILE A 11 -4.66 1.82 -8.82
C ILE A 11 -3.70 0.63 -8.88
N LYS A 12 -2.87 0.47 -7.85
CA LYS A 12 -1.90 -0.62 -7.76
C LYS A 12 -2.38 -1.71 -6.83
N VAL A 13 -2.42 -2.93 -7.33
CA VAL A 13 -2.76 -4.15 -6.59
C VAL A 13 -1.53 -5.06 -6.50
N ILE A 14 -1.50 -5.92 -5.48
CA ILE A 14 -0.43 -6.90 -5.30
C ILE A 14 -0.62 -8.02 -6.31
N GLU A 15 0.34 -8.21 -7.19
CA GLU A 15 0.38 -9.34 -8.12
C GLU A 15 1.07 -10.54 -7.47
N LYS A 16 2.26 -10.29 -6.89
CA LYS A 16 3.08 -11.31 -6.28
C LYS A 16 3.76 -10.77 -5.03
N ARG A 17 3.96 -11.65 -4.05
CA ARG A 17 4.75 -11.39 -2.84
C ARG A 17 5.77 -12.51 -2.69
N GLU A 18 7.03 -12.13 -2.54
CA GLU A 18 8.14 -13.05 -2.33
C GLU A 18 8.87 -12.67 -1.04
N GLU A 19 8.95 -13.60 -0.09
CA GLU A 19 9.72 -13.43 1.13
C GLU A 19 11.20 -13.62 0.81
N ILE A 20 12.02 -12.60 1.08
CA ILE A 20 13.46 -12.66 0.86
C ILE A 20 14.16 -13.25 2.09
N SER A 21 13.73 -12.81 3.28
CA SER A 21 14.33 -13.25 4.53
C SER A 21 13.35 -13.16 5.69
N ARG A 22 13.59 -13.98 6.69
CA ARG A 22 12.86 -13.99 7.95
C ARG A 22 13.82 -14.21 9.09
N HIS A 23 13.80 -13.31 10.06
CA HIS A 23 14.60 -13.38 11.27
C HIS A 23 13.67 -13.45 12.47
N ILE A 24 13.86 -14.48 13.29
CA ILE A 24 13.13 -14.66 14.53
C ILE A 24 14.14 -14.58 15.66
N SER A 25 13.96 -13.60 16.55
CA SER A 25 14.72 -13.49 17.79
C SER A 25 13.76 -13.77 18.94
N THR A 26 14.11 -14.72 19.81
CA THR A 26 13.29 -15.08 20.97
C THR A 26 14.17 -15.11 22.21
N ASP A 27 13.72 -14.42 23.25
CA ASP A 27 14.26 -14.41 24.60
C ASP A 27 13.14 -14.81 25.59
N GLU A 28 13.44 -14.97 26.88
CA GLU A 28 12.50 -15.48 27.89
C GLU A 28 11.18 -14.70 27.96
N THR A 29 11.20 -13.39 27.72
CA THR A 29 10.01 -12.51 27.80
C THR A 29 9.60 -11.87 26.47
N PHE A 30 10.37 -12.07 25.40
CA PHE A 30 10.20 -11.29 24.17
C PHE A 30 10.44 -12.14 22.93
N ARG A 31 9.49 -12.06 21.98
CA ARG A 31 9.61 -12.68 20.67
C ARG A 31 9.45 -11.60 19.60
N GLN A 32 10.48 -11.45 18.78
CA GLN A 32 10.48 -10.58 17.62
C GLN A 32 10.56 -11.41 16.35
N GLU A 33 9.72 -11.06 15.39
CA GLU A 33 9.77 -11.59 14.05
C GLU A 33 9.90 -10.43 13.06
N MET A 34 10.91 -10.49 12.21
CA MET A 34 11.15 -9.53 11.15
C MET A 34 11.19 -10.28 9.81
N THR A 35 10.37 -9.83 8.87
CA THR A 35 10.28 -10.42 7.54
C THR A 35 10.52 -9.36 6.48
N GLN A 36 11.44 -9.63 5.57
CA GLN A 36 11.67 -8.82 4.38
C GLN A 36 10.96 -9.46 3.18
N ASN A 37 10.21 -8.65 2.44
CA ASN A 37 9.47 -9.12 1.26
C ASN A 37 9.73 -8.20 0.06
N ILE A 38 9.82 -8.78 -1.14
CA ILE A 38 9.56 -8.10 -2.40
C ILE A 38 8.07 -8.22 -2.70
N ILE A 39 7.47 -7.11 -3.11
CA ILE A 39 6.07 -7.05 -3.53
C ILE A 39 6.06 -6.50 -4.96
N GLU A 40 5.59 -7.30 -5.90
CA GLU A 40 5.36 -6.90 -7.28
C GLU A 40 3.94 -6.33 -7.40
N LEU A 41 3.84 -5.14 -8.01
CA LEU A 41 2.59 -4.42 -8.15
C LEU A 41 2.22 -4.31 -9.63
N ARG A 42 0.93 -4.52 -9.91
CA ARG A 42 0.34 -4.27 -11.23
C ARG A 42 -0.79 -3.26 -11.15
N GLU A 43 -1.24 -2.79 -12.31
CA GLU A 43 -2.46 -2.01 -12.39
C GLU A 43 -3.69 -2.88 -12.09
N GLY A 44 -4.68 -2.33 -11.39
CA GLY A 44 -5.90 -3.03 -11.01
C GLY A 44 -7.08 -2.09 -10.80
N SER A 45 -8.05 -2.56 -10.02
CA SER A 45 -9.31 -1.85 -9.75
C SER A 45 -9.62 -1.76 -8.25
N PHE A 46 -10.63 -0.97 -7.89
CA PHE A 46 -11.07 -0.82 -6.50
C PHE A 46 -11.57 -2.14 -5.87
N GLU A 47 -12.17 -3.02 -6.68
CA GLU A 47 -12.71 -4.31 -6.25
C GLU A 47 -11.62 -5.33 -5.90
N GLU A 48 -10.36 -5.06 -6.28
CA GLU A 48 -9.22 -5.97 -6.10
C GLU A 48 -8.38 -5.66 -4.85
N ASN A 49 -8.94 -4.95 -3.87
CA ASN A 49 -8.26 -4.57 -2.62
C ASN A 49 -6.92 -3.83 -2.88
N PRO A 50 -6.97 -2.63 -3.48
CA PRO A 50 -5.78 -1.93 -3.93
C PRO A 50 -4.83 -1.55 -2.80
N LEU A 51 -3.54 -1.83 -2.99
CA LEU A 51 -2.49 -1.43 -2.05
C LEU A 51 -2.23 0.07 -2.13
N TYR A 52 -2.19 0.62 -3.34
CA TYR A 52 -2.07 2.05 -3.57
C TYR A 52 -3.16 2.57 -4.50
N ILE A 53 -3.71 3.73 -4.18
CA ILE A 53 -4.55 4.51 -5.09
C ILE A 53 -3.95 5.92 -5.16
N ILE A 54 -3.67 6.39 -6.37
CA ILE A 54 -2.90 7.61 -6.58
C ILE A 54 -3.70 8.57 -7.47
N TRP A 55 -3.91 9.79 -6.98
CA TRP A 55 -4.36 10.92 -7.76
C TRP A 55 -3.18 11.89 -7.95
N GLU A 56 -2.79 12.10 -9.19
CA GLU A 56 -1.83 13.12 -9.58
C GLU A 56 -2.59 14.31 -10.14
N LYS A 57 -2.46 15.45 -9.46
CA LYS A 57 -2.94 16.75 -9.93
C LYS A 57 -1.75 17.62 -10.31
N GLU A 58 -2.02 18.78 -10.90
CA GLU A 58 -0.96 19.68 -11.39
C GLU A 58 0.00 20.07 -10.26
N ASP A 59 -0.55 20.44 -9.09
CA ASP A 59 0.24 21.00 -7.98
C ASP A 59 0.47 20.02 -6.81
N PHE A 60 -0.24 18.89 -6.78
CA PHE A 60 -0.18 17.96 -5.66
C PHE A 60 -0.47 16.51 -6.06
N THR A 61 -0.11 15.60 -5.17
CA THR A 61 -0.39 14.17 -5.25
C THR A 61 -1.11 13.71 -3.98
N ILE A 62 -2.17 12.93 -4.16
CA ILE A 62 -2.84 12.19 -3.09
C ILE A 62 -2.53 10.72 -3.29
N THR A 63 -1.97 10.08 -2.27
CA THR A 63 -1.71 8.64 -2.24
C THR A 63 -2.48 8.03 -1.08
N ILE A 64 -3.34 7.07 -1.38
CA ILE A 64 -3.96 6.21 -0.37
C ILE A 64 -3.17 4.91 -0.35
N PHE A 65 -2.66 4.53 0.81
CA PHE A 65 -2.03 3.24 1.06
C PHE A 65 -2.92 2.40 1.95
N SER A 66 -3.36 1.24 1.48
CA SER A 66 -4.30 0.37 2.20
C SER A 66 -3.76 -1.05 2.35
N ARG A 67 -3.56 -1.47 3.61
CA ARG A 67 -3.28 -2.86 4.00
C ARG A 67 -4.51 -3.46 4.68
N TYR A 68 -5.45 -3.92 3.87
CA TYR A 68 -6.72 -4.50 4.32
C TYR A 68 -6.56 -5.59 5.39
N LYS A 69 -5.60 -6.52 5.22
CA LYS A 69 -5.35 -7.60 6.19
C LYS A 69 -4.98 -7.09 7.59
N ASN A 70 -4.37 -5.91 7.68
CA ASN A 70 -3.92 -5.32 8.95
C ASN A 70 -4.89 -4.23 9.43
N GLY A 71 -5.94 -3.91 8.67
CA GLY A 71 -6.83 -2.78 8.95
C GLY A 71 -6.15 -1.41 8.92
N ILE A 72 -5.03 -1.28 8.20
CA ILE A 72 -4.27 -0.02 8.11
C ILE A 72 -4.62 0.67 6.81
N SER A 73 -5.02 1.93 6.90
CA SER A 73 -5.15 2.84 5.77
C SER A 73 -4.48 4.16 6.11
N GLU A 74 -3.61 4.62 5.22
CA GLU A 74 -2.92 5.91 5.31
C GLU A 74 -3.26 6.74 4.09
N ILE A 75 -3.53 8.04 4.30
CA ILE A 75 -3.74 9.00 3.22
C ILE A 75 -2.62 10.02 3.32
N THR A 76 -1.78 10.07 2.29
CA THR A 76 -0.69 11.02 2.17
C THR A 76 -1.06 12.10 1.16
N PHE A 77 -0.90 13.36 1.55
CA PHE A 77 -0.98 14.51 0.66
C PHE A 77 0.42 15.10 0.50
N LYS A 78 0.83 15.36 -0.74
CA LYS A 78 2.15 15.92 -1.05
C LYS A 78 2.03 17.01 -2.12
N ASN A 79 2.50 18.22 -1.80
CA ASN A 79 2.73 19.26 -2.81
C ASN A 79 3.95 18.90 -3.67
N LYS A 80 3.90 19.25 -4.95
CA LYS A 80 5.02 19.07 -5.89
C LYS A 80 6.12 20.12 -5.70
#